data_AF-A0AAX4P033-F1
#
_entry.id   AF-A0AAX4P033-F1
#
_cell.length_a   1.000
_cell.length_b   1.000
_cell.length_c   1.000
_cell.angle_alpha   90.00
_cell.angle_beta   90.00
_cell.angle_gamma   90.00
#
_symmetry.space_group_name_H-M   'P 1'
#
loop_
_entity.id
_entity.type
_entity.pdbx_description
1 polymer ?
#
loop_
_entity_poly.entity_id
_entity_poly.type
_entity_poly.pdbx_seq_one_letter_code
_entity_poly.pdbx_strand_id
1 'polypeptide(L)'
;MTMRAAMRAARGPGLVGGRRQPRPNGRKGHALRAWRPAGGSAGGSGGAPPNRGGGGRGEGEGEGDAGGWGARGLLAATVSAFLASSLASGGLASAQQVDQGSTPSQGVVLESWLSWLDKLVNDCIDGKGNLDLAELEARLASATKGGQDLSRKADQLWRAIDEGDVGAAESIIESVDKDRMLNFGKHAVRSICAKDEALVDGAARAGQVWKLVQLSHFGSAHQQALARSRLEALGSDKGARTQASEAEADVRTINSVLLPYQGGDVKRLSRLLGSGKGEQRVMAAQALSGLCGMGLSERVAEALGRSPALVKELVSLLESEVGRGAEKAGGAAAASPRSPLLSEWMEDFSLPPKVSLAGLLGALGTHRPDALHRAVDLGVLRPLSGMLDQGNPRERELVSSLLLVMMTASERAWTAAKSSEGLFSAGTPLLSRCLEFQGTHGELGDYMLAASR
;
A
#
# COMPACT_ATOMS: atom_id res chain seq x y z
N MET A 1 6.01 -10.71 7.30
CA MET A 1 4.94 -10.70 6.28
C MET A 1 4.37 -9.30 6.04
N THR A 2 5.19 -8.41 5.50
CA THR A 2 4.90 -6.99 5.24
C THR A 2 3.82 -6.79 4.19
N MET A 3 2.55 -6.51 4.54
CA MET A 3 1.42 -6.11 3.65
C MET A 3 1.05 -7.03 2.45
N ARG A 4 2.00 -7.79 1.88
CA ARG A 4 1.92 -8.67 0.72
C ARG A 4 1.14 -9.96 0.97
N ALA A 5 1.13 -10.47 2.21
CA ALA A 5 0.32 -11.64 2.58
C ALA A 5 -1.16 -11.25 2.73
N ALA A 6 -1.44 -10.14 3.42
CA ALA A 6 -2.79 -9.60 3.57
C ALA A 6 -3.43 -9.17 2.22
N MET A 7 -2.62 -8.73 1.24
CA MET A 7 -3.13 -8.33 -0.08
C MET A 7 -3.21 -9.48 -1.12
N ARG A 8 -2.48 -10.59 -0.95
CA ARG A 8 -2.58 -11.76 -1.86
C ARG A 8 -3.81 -12.64 -1.57
N ALA A 9 -4.28 -12.70 -0.33
CA ALA A 9 -5.47 -13.46 0.05
C ALA A 9 -6.78 -12.96 -0.62
N ALA A 10 -6.77 -11.74 -1.21
CA ALA A 10 -7.89 -11.19 -1.96
C ALA A 10 -7.96 -11.63 -3.44
N ARG A 11 -7.03 -12.48 -3.91
CA ARG A 11 -7.07 -13.07 -5.26
C ARG A 11 -7.59 -14.50 -5.14
N GLY A 12 -8.86 -14.69 -5.49
CA GLY A 12 -9.45 -16.03 -5.66
C GLY A 12 -8.67 -16.87 -6.68
N PRO A 13 -8.84 -18.21 -6.66
CA PRO A 13 -8.02 -19.13 -7.43
C PRO A 13 -8.33 -19.01 -8.92
N GLY A 14 -7.40 -18.39 -9.67
CA GLY A 14 -7.39 -18.41 -11.12
C GLY A 14 -6.82 -19.73 -11.63
N LEU A 15 -7.60 -20.39 -12.47
CA LEU A 15 -7.41 -21.74 -13.00
C LEU A 15 -6.03 -22.00 -13.63
N VAL A 16 -5.52 -23.18 -13.31
CA VAL A 16 -4.37 -23.85 -13.92
C VAL A 16 -4.69 -24.21 -15.39
N GLY A 17 -3.82 -23.82 -16.32
CA GLY A 17 -3.87 -24.29 -17.71
C GLY A 17 -2.57 -23.99 -18.45
N GLY A 18 -1.72 -25.00 -18.62
CA GLY A 18 -0.35 -24.84 -19.12
C GLY A 18 -0.19 -24.94 -20.64
N ARG A 19 1.03 -24.64 -21.11
CA ARG A 19 1.90 -25.50 -21.94
C ARG A 19 3.17 -24.75 -22.35
N ARG A 20 4.24 -25.53 -22.51
CA ARG A 20 5.64 -25.12 -22.74
C ARG A 20 5.96 -24.85 -24.22
N GLN A 21 7.08 -24.14 -24.40
CA GLN A 21 8.06 -24.10 -25.51
C GLN A 21 7.89 -23.04 -26.63
N PRO A 22 8.97 -22.69 -27.38
CA PRO A 22 10.33 -22.32 -26.96
C PRO A 22 10.86 -21.03 -27.64
N ARG A 23 12.00 -20.52 -27.17
CA ARG A 23 12.80 -19.45 -27.79
C ARG A 23 13.24 -19.78 -29.23
N PRO A 24 13.59 -18.75 -30.01
CA PRO A 24 14.84 -18.82 -30.75
C PRO A 24 15.76 -17.58 -30.59
N ASN A 25 17.03 -17.87 -30.86
CA ASN A 25 18.21 -17.01 -30.87
C ASN A 25 18.20 -15.95 -31.99
N GLY A 26 18.97 -14.87 -31.78
CA GLY A 26 19.47 -13.97 -32.83
C GLY A 26 20.22 -12.78 -32.25
N ARG A 27 21.49 -12.94 -31.84
CA ARG A 27 22.72 -12.51 -32.55
C ARG A 27 22.80 -11.03 -32.99
N LYS A 28 23.79 -10.36 -32.38
CA LYS A 28 24.84 -9.48 -32.94
C LYS A 28 24.46 -8.10 -33.50
N GLY A 29 25.09 -7.07 -32.91
CA GLY A 29 25.36 -5.77 -33.53
C GLY A 29 26.41 -4.99 -32.74
N HIS A 30 27.61 -4.88 -33.29
CA HIS A 30 28.76 -4.09 -32.80
C HIS A 30 28.56 -2.58 -32.97
N ALA A 31 29.22 -1.78 -32.11
CA ALA A 31 30.06 -0.59 -32.41
C ALA A 31 29.99 0.41 -31.23
N LEU A 32 31.03 0.54 -30.38
CA LEU A 32 32.16 1.46 -30.55
C LEU A 32 31.75 2.89 -30.92
N ARG A 33 31.77 3.81 -29.95
CA ARG A 33 32.50 5.08 -30.08
C ARG A 33 32.83 5.69 -28.72
N ALA A 34 34.13 5.91 -28.55
CA ALA A 34 34.75 6.64 -27.47
C ALA A 34 34.48 8.14 -27.61
N TRP A 35 34.26 8.83 -26.49
CA TRP A 35 34.61 10.24 -26.32
C TRP A 35 35.38 10.37 -25.00
N ARG A 36 36.65 10.77 -25.13
CA ARG A 36 37.55 11.13 -24.04
C ARG A 36 37.50 12.66 -23.82
N PRO A 37 38.05 13.15 -22.69
CA PRO A 37 37.66 14.41 -22.04
C PRO A 37 38.59 15.59 -22.36
N ALA A 38 38.10 16.78 -22.03
CA ALA A 38 38.86 17.99 -21.71
C ALA A 38 38.04 18.72 -20.62
N GLY A 39 38.56 19.37 -19.58
CA GLY A 39 39.92 19.77 -19.23
C GLY A 39 39.82 21.09 -18.43
N GLY A 40 40.48 21.15 -17.26
CA GLY A 40 40.81 22.38 -16.49
C GLY A 40 39.65 23.03 -15.71
N SER A 41 39.83 23.78 -14.62
CA SER A 41 40.96 24.22 -13.78
C SER A 41 40.31 24.85 -12.52
N ALA A 42 40.74 24.51 -11.30
CA ALA A 42 41.57 25.31 -10.38
C ALA A 42 40.95 26.60 -9.79
N GLY A 43 41.04 26.71 -8.45
CA GLY A 43 40.89 27.95 -7.64
C GLY A 43 39.64 27.94 -6.74
N GLY A 44 39.65 28.15 -5.43
CA GLY A 44 40.69 28.60 -4.49
C GLY A 44 40.03 29.52 -3.44
N SER A 45 40.38 29.32 -2.14
CA SER A 45 40.10 30.17 -0.96
C SER A 45 38.62 30.38 -0.55
N GLY A 46 38.20 30.34 0.72
CA GLY A 46 38.88 30.59 1.99
C GLY A 46 38.14 31.75 2.69
N GLY A 47 37.62 31.54 3.91
CA GLY A 47 37.18 32.65 4.76
C GLY A 47 35.96 32.41 5.64
N ALA A 48 36.21 32.12 6.91
CA ALA A 48 35.34 32.45 8.05
C ALA A 48 36.28 32.77 9.23
N PRO A 49 35.81 33.34 10.36
CA PRO A 49 34.94 34.50 10.59
C PRO A 49 35.70 35.52 11.51
N PRO A 50 35.08 36.54 12.18
CA PRO A 50 34.38 36.28 13.46
C PRO A 50 33.25 37.26 13.90
N ASN A 51 32.30 36.71 14.66
CA ASN A 51 31.81 37.12 15.99
C ASN A 51 31.34 38.57 16.33
N ARG A 52 30.06 38.68 16.73
CA ARG A 52 29.45 39.50 17.82
C ARG A 52 27.94 39.17 17.81
N GLY A 53 27.22 38.82 18.87
CA GLY A 53 27.41 38.97 20.31
C GLY A 53 26.17 39.64 20.91
N GLY A 54 25.44 38.93 21.79
CA GLY A 54 24.33 39.43 22.63
C GLY A 54 22.95 38.94 22.17
N GLY A 55 22.12 38.26 22.96
CA GLY A 55 22.06 38.10 24.42
C GLY A 55 20.61 38.36 24.83
N GLY A 56 19.88 37.32 25.27
CA GLY A 56 18.50 37.45 25.74
C GLY A 56 18.01 36.16 26.38
N ARG A 57 18.04 36.14 27.71
CA ARG A 57 17.60 35.05 28.59
C ARG A 57 16.09 34.81 28.47
N GLY A 58 15.71 33.55 28.45
CA GLY A 58 14.34 33.08 28.67
C GLY A 58 14.44 31.68 29.25
N GLU A 59 14.37 31.60 30.58
CA GLU A 59 14.22 30.37 31.36
C GLU A 59 12.87 29.72 31.03
N GLY A 60 12.83 28.40 30.99
CA GLY A 60 11.65 27.61 30.71
C GLY A 60 11.99 26.13 30.67
N GLU A 61 12.13 25.55 31.86
CA GLU A 61 12.26 24.13 32.14
C GLU A 61 11.09 23.32 31.56
N GLY A 62 11.39 22.10 31.12
CA GLY A 62 10.41 21.14 30.61
C GLY A 62 11.07 19.98 29.89
N GLU A 63 11.61 19.04 30.66
CA GLU A 63 11.83 17.64 30.28
C GLU A 63 10.70 17.14 29.38
N GLY A 64 10.93 16.46 28.26
CA GLY A 64 11.71 15.23 28.16
C GLY A 64 10.74 14.16 27.68
N ASP A 65 10.75 13.86 26.38
CA ASP A 65 10.49 12.50 25.89
C ASP A 65 10.94 12.37 24.45
N ALA A 66 12.16 11.86 24.32
CA ALA A 66 12.66 11.24 23.11
C ALA A 66 11.90 9.91 22.92
N GLY A 67 10.71 10.00 22.31
CA GLY A 67 9.97 8.84 21.86
C GLY A 67 10.69 8.19 20.68
N GLY A 68 11.51 7.19 20.96
CA GLY A 68 12.02 6.24 19.97
C GLY A 68 10.88 5.40 19.41
N TRP A 69 10.49 5.65 18.16
CA TRP A 69 9.48 4.86 17.45
C TRP A 69 10.19 3.88 16.52
N GLY A 70 10.86 2.90 17.13
CA GLY A 70 11.67 1.90 16.45
C GLY A 70 11.51 0.53 17.08
N ALA A 71 10.29 -0.02 17.10
CA ALA A 71 10.01 -1.44 17.29
C ALA A 71 8.49 -1.68 17.26
N ARG A 72 7.87 -1.71 16.08
CA ARG A 72 6.53 -2.27 15.93
C ARG A 72 6.64 -3.65 15.27
N GLY A 73 6.57 -4.67 16.13
CA GLY A 73 6.25 -6.09 15.88
C GLY A 73 6.73 -6.72 14.58
N LEU A 74 7.74 -7.59 14.69
CA LEU A 74 8.24 -8.45 13.61
C LEU A 74 7.12 -9.27 12.93
N LEU A 75 6.07 -9.65 13.68
CA LEU A 75 4.95 -10.48 13.24
C LEU A 75 3.58 -9.80 13.45
N ALA A 76 3.44 -8.92 14.46
CA ALA A 76 2.16 -8.30 14.82
C ALA A 76 1.53 -7.41 13.72
N ALA A 77 2.33 -6.62 12.98
CA ALA A 77 1.80 -5.76 11.91
C ALA A 77 1.19 -6.54 10.73
N THR A 78 1.45 -7.84 10.66
CA THR A 78 1.14 -8.68 9.50
C THR A 78 -0.15 -9.47 9.66
N VAL A 79 -0.62 -9.63 10.90
CA VAL A 79 -1.83 -10.39 11.25
C VAL A 79 -2.97 -9.49 11.76
N SER A 80 -2.66 -8.38 12.45
CA SER A 80 -3.71 -7.46 12.95
C SER A 80 -4.52 -6.76 11.85
N ALA A 81 -3.96 -6.57 10.66
CA ALA A 81 -4.69 -6.02 9.52
C ALA A 81 -5.70 -7.04 8.90
N PHE A 82 -5.47 -8.33 9.11
CA PHE A 82 -6.30 -9.40 8.56
C PHE A 82 -7.52 -9.71 9.46
N LEU A 83 -7.32 -9.82 10.78
CA LEU A 83 -8.42 -10.04 11.73
C LEU A 83 -9.42 -8.86 11.79
N ALA A 84 -8.94 -7.64 11.58
CA ALA A 84 -9.82 -6.47 11.42
C ALA A 84 -10.65 -6.49 10.12
N SER A 85 -10.16 -7.16 9.06
CA SER A 85 -10.85 -7.22 7.76
C SER A 85 -11.99 -8.27 7.74
N SER A 86 -11.89 -9.32 8.56
CA SER A 86 -12.92 -10.37 8.67
C SER A 86 -14.19 -9.91 9.42
N LEU A 87 -14.08 -8.88 10.29
CA LEU A 87 -15.21 -8.34 11.05
C LEU A 87 -15.96 -7.20 10.33
N ALA A 88 -15.32 -6.53 9.35
CA ALA A 88 -15.90 -5.38 8.66
C ALA A 88 -16.81 -5.76 7.46
N SER A 89 -16.98 -7.05 7.15
CA SER A 89 -17.78 -7.51 6.01
C SER A 89 -19.26 -7.73 6.32
N GLY A 90 -19.71 -7.45 7.54
CA GLY A 90 -21.10 -7.55 7.96
C GLY A 90 -21.68 -6.19 8.34
N GLY A 91 -22.40 -5.53 7.43
CA GLY A 91 -23.25 -4.42 7.81
C GLY A 91 -23.65 -3.48 6.69
N LEU A 92 -24.74 -3.81 5.99
CA LEU A 92 -25.89 -2.92 5.81
C LEU A 92 -27.06 -3.75 5.22
N ALA A 93 -27.76 -4.49 6.09
CA ALA A 93 -29.19 -4.80 5.95
C ALA A 93 -29.72 -5.53 7.19
N SER A 94 -30.71 -4.91 7.83
CA SER A 94 -31.77 -5.51 8.66
C SER A 94 -31.44 -6.06 10.06
N ALA A 95 -31.97 -5.35 11.04
CA ALA A 95 -32.21 -5.83 12.40
C ALA A 95 -33.18 -7.02 12.36
N GLN A 96 -32.68 -8.22 12.67
CA GLN A 96 -33.49 -9.29 13.23
C GLN A 96 -32.63 -10.11 14.19
N GLN A 97 -33.04 -10.05 15.44
CA GLN A 97 -32.48 -10.73 16.59
C GLN A 97 -32.82 -12.23 16.47
N VAL A 98 -31.83 -13.07 16.12
CA VAL A 98 -31.93 -14.53 16.18
C VAL A 98 -30.61 -15.13 16.69
N ASP A 99 -30.73 -15.81 17.82
CA ASP A 99 -29.89 -16.80 18.50
C ASP A 99 -28.36 -16.70 18.61
N GLN A 100 -27.93 -16.72 19.87
CA GLN A 100 -26.57 -16.98 20.34
C GLN A 100 -26.12 -18.41 19.96
N GLY A 101 -25.44 -18.54 18.83
CA GLY A 101 -24.49 -19.61 18.57
C GLY A 101 -23.09 -19.01 18.58
N SER A 102 -22.35 -19.15 19.68
CA SER A 102 -20.97 -18.70 19.80
C SER A 102 -20.09 -19.40 18.76
N THR A 103 -19.76 -18.69 17.67
CA THR A 103 -18.67 -19.07 16.78
C THR A 103 -17.38 -19.17 17.61
N PRO A 104 -16.60 -20.26 17.49
CA PRO A 104 -15.34 -20.35 18.20
C PRO A 104 -14.46 -19.16 17.81
N SER A 105 -13.79 -18.58 18.80
CA SER A 105 -12.87 -17.44 18.67
C SER A 105 -11.63 -17.83 17.83
N GLN A 106 -11.82 -18.04 16.53
CA GLN A 106 -10.73 -18.32 15.58
C GLN A 106 -9.78 -17.13 15.53
N GLY A 107 -8.48 -17.41 15.57
CA GLY A 107 -7.40 -16.43 15.48
C GLY A 107 -6.75 -16.05 16.81
N VAL A 108 -7.40 -16.28 17.96
CA VAL A 108 -6.86 -15.88 19.28
C VAL A 108 -5.60 -16.67 19.64
N VAL A 109 -5.54 -17.95 19.28
CA VAL A 109 -4.39 -18.81 19.58
C VAL A 109 -3.21 -18.38 18.71
N LEU A 110 -3.46 -18.17 17.42
CA LEU A 110 -2.43 -17.71 16.48
C LEU A 110 -1.87 -16.34 16.89
N GLU A 111 -2.73 -15.37 17.22
CA GLU A 111 -2.29 -14.04 17.67
C GLU A 111 -1.46 -14.09 18.94
N SER A 112 -1.90 -14.86 19.94
CA SER A 112 -1.21 -15.00 21.22
C SER A 112 0.18 -15.63 21.02
N TRP A 113 0.26 -16.63 20.15
CA TRP A 113 1.51 -17.32 19.84
C TRP A 113 2.47 -16.44 19.03
N LEU A 114 1.98 -15.69 18.04
CA LEU A 114 2.80 -14.74 17.27
C LEU A 114 3.31 -13.59 18.15
N SER A 115 2.50 -13.10 19.09
CA SER A 115 2.93 -12.11 20.09
C SER A 115 4.06 -12.64 20.97
N TRP A 116 4.00 -13.92 21.35
CA TRP A 116 5.08 -14.57 22.08
C TRP A 116 6.36 -14.72 21.23
N LEU A 117 6.24 -15.09 19.95
CA LEU A 117 7.40 -15.10 19.03
C LEU A 117 8.01 -13.72 18.85
N ASP A 118 7.18 -12.67 18.77
CA ASP A 118 7.66 -11.30 18.64
C ASP A 118 8.53 -10.90 19.84
N LYS A 119 8.14 -11.28 21.06
CA LYS A 119 8.97 -11.05 22.25
C LYS A 119 10.33 -11.74 22.13
N LEU A 120 10.35 -12.99 21.68
CA LEU A 120 11.59 -13.77 21.54
C LEU A 120 12.58 -13.11 20.59
N VAL A 121 12.11 -12.48 19.51
CA VAL A 121 12.97 -11.76 18.56
C VAL A 121 13.28 -10.34 19.02
N ASN A 122 12.34 -9.66 19.67
CA ASN A 122 12.54 -8.31 20.21
C ASN A 122 13.63 -8.27 21.29
N ASP A 123 13.81 -9.36 22.04
CA ASP A 123 14.90 -9.46 23.02
C ASP A 123 16.30 -9.50 22.36
N CYS A 124 16.39 -9.61 21.03
CA CYS A 124 17.62 -9.51 20.25
C CYS A 124 17.78 -8.14 19.56
N ILE A 125 16.88 -7.20 19.81
CA ILE A 125 16.95 -5.84 19.24
C ILE A 125 17.81 -4.97 20.17
N ASP A 126 18.81 -4.30 19.59
CA ASP A 126 19.68 -3.40 20.32
C ASP A 126 18.94 -2.12 20.79
N GLY A 127 19.58 -1.33 21.65
CA GLY A 127 19.02 -0.04 22.11
C GLY A 127 18.82 1.01 21.01
N LYS A 128 19.17 0.72 19.76
CA LYS A 128 18.99 1.56 18.58
C LYS A 128 17.90 1.02 17.63
N GLY A 129 17.23 -0.08 17.99
CA GLY A 129 16.17 -0.68 17.19
C GLY A 129 16.67 -1.61 16.07
N ASN A 130 17.94 -2.02 16.09
CA ASN A 130 18.51 -2.95 15.11
C ASN A 130 18.55 -4.37 15.66
N LEU A 131 18.17 -5.34 14.85
CA LEU A 131 18.27 -6.75 15.21
C LEU A 131 19.73 -7.20 15.17
N ASP A 132 20.23 -7.72 16.29
CA ASP A 132 21.52 -8.42 16.34
C ASP A 132 21.34 -9.85 15.79
N LEU A 133 21.87 -10.07 14.58
CA LEU A 133 21.78 -11.35 13.89
C LEU A 133 22.56 -12.47 14.60
N ALA A 134 23.70 -12.13 15.23
CA ALA A 134 24.54 -13.12 15.90
C ALA A 134 23.89 -13.59 17.21
N GLU A 135 23.33 -12.65 17.98
CA GLU A 135 22.57 -12.97 19.20
C GLU A 135 21.31 -13.79 18.87
N LEU A 136 20.57 -13.41 17.81
CA LEU A 136 19.43 -14.20 17.36
C LEU A 136 19.86 -15.63 16.97
N GLU A 137 20.93 -15.79 16.19
CA GLU A 137 21.43 -17.11 15.79
C GLU A 137 21.84 -17.95 17.01
N ALA A 138 22.56 -17.36 17.97
CA ALA A 138 22.96 -18.03 19.20
C ALA A 138 21.76 -18.53 20.02
N ARG A 139 20.70 -17.72 20.14
CA ARG A 139 19.47 -18.12 20.83
C ARG A 139 18.72 -19.24 20.12
N LEU A 140 18.70 -19.21 18.78
CA LEU A 140 18.08 -20.25 17.98
C LEU A 140 18.89 -21.55 18.05
N ALA A 141 20.23 -21.49 18.09
CA ALA A 141 21.16 -22.63 18.12
C ALA A 141 20.87 -23.67 19.21
N SER A 142 20.36 -23.23 20.36
CA SER A 142 20.09 -24.09 21.54
C SER A 142 18.94 -25.10 21.40
N ALA A 143 18.19 -25.12 20.29
CA ALA A 143 17.12 -26.10 20.07
C ALA A 143 17.66 -27.46 19.61
N THR A 144 17.62 -28.49 20.48
CA THR A 144 18.30 -29.79 20.24
C THR A 144 17.42 -31.05 20.36
N LYS A 145 16.20 -31.03 20.93
CA LYS A 145 15.33 -32.23 21.05
C LYS A 145 14.15 -32.23 20.07
N GLY A 146 14.01 -33.31 19.28
CA GLY A 146 12.85 -33.56 18.40
C GLY A 146 12.78 -32.68 17.16
N GLY A 147 13.93 -32.19 16.67
CA GLY A 147 14.02 -31.04 15.76
C GLY A 147 13.45 -31.22 14.36
N GLN A 148 13.50 -32.42 13.75
CA GLN A 148 13.00 -32.59 12.37
C GLN A 148 11.47 -32.52 12.28
N ASP A 149 10.76 -33.11 13.24
CA ASP A 149 9.30 -33.08 13.30
C ASP A 149 8.79 -31.66 13.59
N LEU A 150 9.38 -30.97 14.57
CA LEU A 150 9.03 -29.58 14.88
C LEU A 150 9.38 -28.62 13.72
N SER A 151 10.49 -28.84 13.03
CA SER A 151 10.85 -28.06 11.84
C SER A 151 9.81 -28.24 10.73
N ARG A 152 9.34 -29.47 10.49
CA ARG A 152 8.30 -29.73 9.50
C ARG A 152 6.98 -29.05 9.87
N LYS A 153 6.57 -29.15 11.13
CA LYS A 153 5.38 -28.44 11.64
C LYS A 153 5.53 -26.93 11.50
N ALA A 154 6.72 -26.38 11.75
CA ALA A 154 6.99 -24.95 11.59
C ALA A 154 6.86 -24.50 10.13
N ASP A 155 7.37 -25.28 9.18
CA ASP A 155 7.19 -25.01 7.75
C ASP A 155 5.73 -25.10 7.33
N GLN A 156 4.99 -26.10 7.84
CA GLN A 156 3.56 -26.25 7.60
C GLN A 156 2.77 -25.07 8.18
N LEU A 157 3.13 -24.59 9.37
CA LEU A 157 2.50 -23.43 10.00
C LEU A 157 2.65 -22.20 9.10
N TRP A 158 3.86 -21.91 8.62
CA TRP A 158 4.06 -20.76 7.75
C TRP A 158 3.36 -20.90 6.40
N ARG A 159 3.21 -22.13 5.87
CA ARG A 159 2.39 -22.35 4.66
C ARG A 159 0.90 -22.08 4.91
N ALA A 160 0.35 -22.57 6.03
CA ALA A 160 -1.03 -22.29 6.40
C ALA A 160 -1.26 -20.78 6.55
N ILE A 161 -0.33 -20.06 7.18
CA ILE A 161 -0.37 -18.59 7.27
C ILE A 161 -0.24 -17.93 5.88
N ASP A 162 0.70 -18.40 5.04
CA ASP A 162 0.88 -17.90 3.66
C ASP A 162 -0.40 -18.09 2.80
N GLU A 163 -1.15 -19.17 3.05
CA GLU A 163 -2.40 -19.53 2.36
C GLU A 163 -3.65 -18.88 2.98
N GLY A 164 -3.52 -18.22 4.14
CA GLY A 164 -4.64 -17.60 4.86
C GLY A 164 -5.53 -18.62 5.61
N ASP A 165 -5.06 -19.85 5.79
CA ASP A 165 -5.76 -20.90 6.53
C ASP A 165 -5.47 -20.80 8.03
N VAL A 166 -6.20 -19.91 8.70
CA VAL A 166 -6.09 -19.68 10.16
C VAL A 166 -6.39 -20.96 10.94
N GLY A 167 -7.37 -21.76 10.50
CA GLY A 167 -7.76 -22.99 11.19
C GLY A 167 -6.65 -24.05 11.16
N ALA A 168 -6.01 -24.25 10.00
CA ALA A 168 -4.85 -25.12 9.89
C ALA A 168 -3.66 -24.60 10.71
N ALA A 169 -3.42 -23.29 10.72
CA ALA A 169 -2.35 -22.69 11.51
C ALA A 169 -2.55 -22.93 13.03
N GLU A 170 -3.75 -22.69 13.55
CA GLU A 170 -4.08 -22.93 14.95
C GLU A 170 -4.00 -24.42 15.32
N SER A 171 -4.52 -25.31 14.46
CA SER A 171 -4.42 -26.76 14.66
C SER A 171 -2.97 -27.24 14.76
N ILE A 172 -2.06 -26.68 13.95
CA ILE A 172 -0.63 -26.99 14.04
C ILE A 172 -0.04 -26.54 15.38
N ILE A 173 -0.37 -25.34 15.85
CA ILE A 173 0.10 -24.81 17.14
C ILE A 173 -0.41 -25.70 18.29
N GLU A 174 -1.70 -26.04 18.29
CA GLU A 174 -2.32 -26.88 19.33
C GLU A 174 -1.79 -28.31 19.35
N SER A 175 -1.31 -28.82 18.21
CA SER A 175 -0.71 -30.15 18.09
C SER A 175 0.69 -30.29 18.71
N VAL A 176 1.26 -29.20 19.23
CA VAL A 176 2.60 -29.18 19.82
C VAL A 176 2.50 -29.28 21.33
N ASP A 177 3.17 -30.28 21.92
CA ASP A 177 3.24 -30.46 23.36
C ASP A 177 3.78 -29.18 24.05
N LYS A 178 3.22 -28.82 25.21
CA LYS A 178 3.62 -27.63 25.98
C LYS A 178 5.12 -27.57 26.24
N ASP A 179 5.73 -28.70 26.58
CA ASP A 179 7.17 -28.81 26.86
C ASP A 179 8.05 -28.63 25.62
N ARG A 180 7.47 -28.74 24.42
CA ARG A 180 8.15 -28.59 23.12
C ARG A 180 7.86 -27.24 22.47
N MET A 181 6.97 -26.43 23.03
CA MET A 181 6.51 -25.17 22.44
C MET A 181 7.64 -24.16 22.22
N LEU A 182 8.60 -24.06 23.15
CA LEU A 182 9.77 -23.19 22.99
C LEU A 182 10.64 -23.60 21.79
N ASN A 183 10.92 -24.90 21.67
CA ASN A 183 11.71 -25.43 20.55
C ASN A 183 10.97 -25.28 19.23
N PHE A 184 9.66 -25.52 19.23
CA PHE A 184 8.81 -25.27 18.06
C PHE A 184 8.88 -23.81 17.62
N GLY A 185 8.77 -22.87 18.56
CA GLY A 185 8.94 -21.44 18.29
C GLY A 185 10.28 -21.10 17.66
N LYS A 186 11.38 -21.63 18.18
CA LYS A 186 12.73 -21.46 17.59
C LYS A 186 12.80 -22.02 16.16
N HIS A 187 12.21 -23.18 15.90
CA HIS A 187 12.12 -23.73 14.54
C HIS A 187 11.27 -22.86 13.61
N ALA A 188 10.16 -22.28 14.11
CA ALA A 188 9.36 -21.33 13.35
C ALA A 188 10.13 -20.07 12.99
N VAL A 189 10.87 -19.48 13.95
CA VAL A 189 11.72 -18.32 13.68
C VAL A 189 12.81 -18.67 12.66
N ARG A 190 13.47 -19.82 12.76
CA ARG A 190 14.46 -20.26 11.76
C ARG A 190 13.85 -20.40 10.36
N SER A 191 12.66 -21.00 10.25
CA SER A 191 11.99 -21.20 8.96
C SER A 191 11.69 -19.86 8.28
N ILE A 192 11.16 -18.87 9.01
CA ILE A 192 10.92 -17.54 8.44
C ILE A 192 12.23 -16.79 8.14
N CYS A 193 13.27 -16.92 8.99
CA CYS A 193 14.58 -16.32 8.74
C CYS A 193 15.22 -16.87 7.46
N ALA A 194 15.12 -18.18 7.20
CA ALA A 194 15.62 -18.79 5.96
C ALA A 194 14.87 -18.29 4.72
N LYS A 195 13.54 -18.06 4.82
CA LYS A 195 12.75 -17.42 3.74
C LYS A 195 13.22 -15.98 3.48
N ASP A 196 13.46 -15.22 4.55
CA ASP A 196 13.93 -13.84 4.49
C ASP A 196 15.33 -13.74 3.87
N GLU A 197 16.24 -14.63 4.25
CA GLU A 197 17.60 -14.72 3.69
C GLU A 197 17.57 -15.06 2.20
N ALA A 198 16.79 -16.06 1.80
CA ALA A 198 16.66 -16.42 0.39
C ALA A 198 16.16 -15.25 -0.49
N LEU A 199 15.26 -14.42 0.05
CA LEU A 199 14.71 -13.24 -0.62
C LEU A 199 15.77 -12.13 -0.74
N VAL A 200 16.46 -11.79 0.35
CA VAL A 200 17.49 -10.74 0.38
C VAL A 200 18.68 -11.12 -0.50
N ASP A 201 19.17 -12.36 -0.38
CA ASP A 201 20.28 -12.85 -1.19
C ASP A 201 19.89 -12.99 -2.66
N GLY A 202 18.63 -13.33 -2.95
CA GLY A 202 18.08 -13.30 -4.31
C GLY A 202 18.19 -11.92 -4.94
N ALA A 203 17.78 -10.87 -4.21
CA ALA A 203 17.88 -9.49 -4.66
C ALA A 203 19.34 -9.04 -4.84
N ALA A 204 20.22 -9.41 -3.90
CA ALA A 204 21.65 -9.09 -3.97
C ALA A 204 22.32 -9.77 -5.18
N ARG A 205 22.08 -11.07 -5.41
CA ARG A 205 22.61 -11.80 -6.59
C ARG A 205 22.09 -11.24 -7.91
N ALA A 206 20.87 -10.72 -7.92
CA ALA A 206 20.27 -10.09 -9.09
C ALA A 206 20.73 -8.63 -9.30
N GLY A 207 21.56 -8.07 -8.41
CA GLY A 207 22.00 -6.67 -8.48
C GLY A 207 20.87 -5.66 -8.27
N GLN A 208 19.78 -6.06 -7.59
CA GLN A 208 18.61 -5.21 -7.38
C GLN A 208 18.79 -4.30 -6.16
N VAL A 209 19.64 -3.28 -6.29
CA VAL A 209 19.98 -2.36 -5.19
C VAL A 209 18.73 -1.68 -4.63
N TRP A 210 17.81 -1.24 -5.48
CA TRP A 210 16.53 -0.65 -5.07
C TRP A 210 15.70 -1.59 -4.18
N LYS A 211 15.77 -2.92 -4.42
CA LYS A 211 15.03 -3.91 -3.65
C LYS A 211 15.65 -4.11 -2.27
N LEU A 212 16.98 -4.08 -2.19
CA LEU A 212 17.68 -4.10 -0.90
C LEU A 212 17.36 -2.84 -0.08
N VAL A 213 17.33 -1.66 -0.71
CA VAL A 213 16.90 -0.43 -0.03
C VAL A 213 15.46 -0.55 0.44
N GLN A 214 14.54 -1.04 -0.40
CA GLN A 214 13.15 -1.29 0.02
C GLN A 214 13.08 -2.20 1.26
N LEU A 215 13.80 -3.32 1.26
CA LEU A 215 13.79 -4.28 2.36
C LEU A 215 14.44 -3.71 3.63
N SER A 216 15.44 -2.85 3.50
CA SER A 216 16.11 -2.17 4.62
C SER A 216 15.21 -1.19 5.38
N HIS A 217 14.13 -0.72 4.75
CA HIS A 217 13.18 0.23 5.31
C HIS A 217 11.79 -0.35 5.59
N PHE A 218 11.33 -1.29 4.76
CA PHE A 218 9.97 -1.82 4.81
C PHE A 218 9.90 -3.33 5.04
N GLY A 219 11.04 -4.02 5.16
CA GLY A 219 11.11 -5.47 5.43
C GLY A 219 10.81 -5.83 6.89
N SER A 220 10.80 -7.13 7.21
CA SER A 220 10.90 -7.62 8.60
C SER A 220 12.21 -7.14 9.24
N ALA A 221 12.31 -7.12 10.58
CA ALA A 221 13.57 -6.72 11.24
C ALA A 221 14.78 -7.56 10.76
N HIS A 222 14.55 -8.86 10.50
CA HIS A 222 15.56 -9.75 9.93
C HIS A 222 15.92 -9.36 8.48
N GLN A 223 14.93 -9.13 7.61
CA GLN A 223 15.17 -8.62 6.25
C GLN A 223 15.90 -7.27 6.26
N GLN A 224 15.56 -6.38 7.20
CA GLN A 224 16.18 -5.07 7.32
C GLN A 224 17.66 -5.20 7.68
N ALA A 225 17.98 -6.01 8.69
CA ALA A 225 19.36 -6.25 9.11
C ALA A 225 20.19 -6.89 7.98
N LEU A 226 19.67 -7.93 7.32
CA LEU A 226 20.34 -8.56 6.18
C LEU A 226 20.53 -7.59 5.02
N ALA A 227 19.48 -6.85 4.64
CA ALA A 227 19.55 -5.92 3.51
C ALA A 227 20.57 -4.80 3.74
N ARG A 228 20.65 -4.26 4.97
CA ARG A 228 21.69 -3.27 5.34
C ARG A 228 23.09 -3.85 5.22
N SER A 229 23.32 -5.05 5.75
CA SER A 229 24.61 -5.75 5.61
C SER A 229 24.99 -5.95 4.13
N ARG A 230 24.04 -6.34 3.27
CA ARG A 230 24.29 -6.48 1.83
C ARG A 230 24.55 -5.13 1.14
N LEU A 231 23.83 -4.08 1.51
CA LEU A 231 24.05 -2.73 0.97
C LEU A 231 25.43 -2.18 1.37
N GLU A 232 25.88 -2.41 2.59
CA GLU A 232 27.21 -2.03 3.07
C GLU A 232 28.31 -2.74 2.28
N ALA A 233 28.15 -4.05 2.03
CA ALA A 233 29.08 -4.82 1.19
C ALA A 233 29.15 -4.31 -0.26
N LEU A 234 28.01 -3.89 -0.82
CA LEU A 234 27.92 -3.25 -2.13
C LEU A 234 28.43 -1.80 -2.13
N GLY A 235 28.57 -1.21 -0.95
CA GLY A 235 28.95 0.17 -0.73
C GLY A 235 30.35 0.53 -1.23
N SER A 236 31.15 -0.38 -1.78
CA SER A 236 32.41 -0.02 -2.47
C SER A 236 32.21 0.33 -3.95
N ASP A 237 31.07 -0.03 -4.55
CA ASP A 237 30.75 0.26 -5.94
C ASP A 237 30.03 1.61 -6.09
N LYS A 238 30.62 2.51 -6.89
CA LYS A 238 30.05 3.83 -7.18
C LYS A 238 28.68 3.74 -7.88
N GLY A 239 28.48 2.72 -8.70
CA GLY A 239 27.20 2.48 -9.37
C GLY A 239 26.12 2.10 -8.36
N ALA A 240 26.42 1.15 -7.47
CA ALA A 240 25.52 0.72 -6.41
C ALA A 240 25.17 1.86 -5.44
N ARG A 241 26.14 2.71 -5.06
CA ARG A 241 25.88 3.90 -4.22
C ARG A 241 24.89 4.87 -4.84
N THR A 242 25.02 5.11 -6.15
CA THR A 242 24.14 6.04 -6.87
C THR A 242 22.71 5.48 -6.90
N GLN A 243 22.55 4.20 -7.24
CA GLN A 243 21.24 3.53 -7.23
C GLN A 243 20.62 3.47 -5.83
N ALA A 244 21.43 3.24 -4.79
CA ALA A 244 20.96 3.24 -3.41
C ALA A 244 20.45 4.63 -3.02
N SER A 245 21.20 5.70 -3.34
CA SER A 245 20.79 7.08 -3.06
C SER A 245 19.50 7.48 -3.78
N GLU A 246 19.30 7.02 -5.02
CA GLU A 246 18.05 7.24 -5.76
C GLU A 246 16.88 6.51 -5.07
N ALA A 247 17.06 5.23 -4.73
CA ALA A 247 16.05 4.45 -4.01
C ALA A 247 15.76 5.02 -2.60
N GLU A 248 16.73 5.62 -1.92
CA GLU A 248 16.52 6.32 -0.65
C GLU A 248 15.71 7.62 -0.81
N ALA A 249 15.84 8.30 -1.95
CA ALA A 249 14.96 9.42 -2.28
C ALA A 249 13.50 8.93 -2.49
N ASP A 250 13.32 7.79 -3.13
CA ASP A 250 12.01 7.15 -3.28
C ASP A 250 11.42 6.73 -1.94
N VAL A 251 12.22 6.14 -1.03
CA VAL A 251 11.80 5.80 0.33
C VAL A 251 11.30 7.04 1.08
N ARG A 252 11.97 8.20 0.93
CA ARG A 252 11.52 9.46 1.54
C ARG A 252 10.18 9.91 0.97
N THR A 253 10.01 9.81 -0.35
CA THR A 253 8.72 10.08 -1.01
C THR A 253 7.63 9.15 -0.48
N ILE A 254 7.93 7.86 -0.37
CA ILE A 254 7.02 6.85 0.18
C ILE A 254 6.62 7.18 1.62
N ASN A 255 7.58 7.37 2.52
CA ASN A 255 7.32 7.66 3.92
C ASN A 255 6.56 8.98 4.13
N SER A 256 6.76 9.96 3.25
CA SER A 256 6.03 11.22 3.33
C SER A 256 4.52 11.06 3.18
N VAL A 257 4.06 10.00 2.49
CA VAL A 257 2.64 9.68 2.27
C VAL A 257 2.18 8.55 3.19
N LEU A 258 3.00 7.51 3.38
CA LEU A 258 2.66 6.33 4.16
C LEU A 258 2.38 6.67 5.63
N LEU A 259 3.22 7.51 6.25
CA LEU A 259 3.05 7.88 7.66
C LEU A 259 1.72 8.62 7.90
N PRO A 260 1.37 9.67 7.13
CA PRO A 260 0.04 10.28 7.22
C PRO A 260 -1.11 9.32 6.94
N TYR A 261 -0.96 8.42 5.96
CA TYR A 261 -1.98 7.43 5.62
C TYR A 261 -2.25 6.48 6.80
N GLN A 262 -1.21 5.91 7.41
CA GLN A 262 -1.35 5.04 8.58
C GLN A 262 -1.94 5.76 9.80
N GLY A 263 -1.64 7.04 9.96
CA GLY A 263 -2.20 7.87 11.03
C GLY A 263 -3.61 8.40 10.75
N GLY A 264 -4.17 8.18 9.55
CA GLY A 264 -5.43 8.80 9.14
C GLY A 264 -5.37 10.33 9.07
N ASP A 265 -4.19 10.92 8.85
CA ASP A 265 -3.97 12.36 8.79
C ASP A 265 -4.37 12.93 7.41
N VAL A 266 -5.67 13.08 7.25
CA VAL A 266 -6.31 13.63 6.04
C VAL A 266 -5.77 15.03 5.70
N LYS A 267 -5.49 15.87 6.70
CA LYS A 267 -5.05 17.26 6.48
C LYS A 267 -3.65 17.30 5.86
N ARG A 268 -2.75 16.42 6.30
CA ARG A 268 -1.42 16.32 5.71
C ARG A 268 -1.47 15.71 4.31
N LEU A 269 -2.29 14.69 4.09
CA LEU A 269 -2.49 14.10 2.76
C LEU A 269 -3.11 15.08 1.76
N SER A 270 -4.10 15.88 2.16
CA SER A 270 -4.70 16.91 1.29
C SER A 270 -3.72 18.03 0.95
N ARG A 271 -2.84 18.39 1.89
CA ARG A 271 -1.71 19.30 1.60
C ARG A 271 -0.75 18.69 0.58
N LEU A 272 -0.39 17.41 0.73
CA LEU A 272 0.48 16.70 -0.22
C LEU A 272 -0.14 16.59 -1.62
N LEU A 273 -1.46 16.40 -1.71
CA LEU A 273 -2.18 16.45 -2.97
C LEU A 273 -2.04 17.83 -3.64
N GLY A 274 -2.20 18.91 -2.87
CA GLY A 274 -2.14 20.29 -3.36
C GLY A 274 -0.74 20.82 -3.66
N SER A 275 0.26 20.46 -2.86
CA SER A 275 1.61 21.05 -2.93
C SER A 275 2.75 20.03 -3.11
N GLY A 276 2.46 18.74 -3.15
CA GLY A 276 3.44 17.70 -3.39
C GLY A 276 3.99 17.74 -4.82
N LYS A 277 5.00 16.92 -5.11
CA LYS A 277 5.62 16.83 -6.45
C LYS A 277 5.45 15.44 -7.05
N GLY A 278 5.18 15.38 -8.36
CA GLY A 278 5.15 14.13 -9.13
C GLY A 278 4.35 13.00 -8.47
N GLU A 279 5.03 11.89 -8.23
CA GLU A 279 4.52 10.65 -7.65
C GLU A 279 3.95 10.85 -6.24
N GLN A 280 4.46 11.81 -5.48
CA GLN A 280 3.93 12.13 -4.15
C GLN A 280 2.46 12.57 -4.19
N ARG A 281 2.06 13.30 -5.24
CA ARG A 281 0.67 13.75 -5.41
C ARG A 281 -0.24 12.58 -5.78
N VAL A 282 0.23 11.72 -6.68
CA VAL A 282 -0.47 10.50 -7.10
C VAL A 282 -0.69 9.59 -5.89
N MET A 283 0.36 9.32 -5.12
CA MET A 283 0.30 8.53 -3.91
C MET A 283 -0.62 9.16 -2.84
N ALA A 284 -0.60 10.50 -2.69
CA ALA A 284 -1.52 11.19 -1.79
C ALA A 284 -2.98 11.05 -2.25
N ALA A 285 -3.25 11.12 -3.55
CA ALA A 285 -4.59 10.87 -4.12
C ALA A 285 -5.07 9.44 -3.84
N GLN A 286 -4.21 8.45 -4.08
CA GLN A 286 -4.48 7.03 -3.78
C GLN A 286 -4.71 6.82 -2.28
N ALA A 287 -3.87 7.41 -1.41
CA ALA A 287 -4.02 7.33 0.04
C ALA A 287 -5.33 7.94 0.53
N LEU A 288 -5.72 9.12 0.03
CA LEU A 288 -7.00 9.75 0.37
C LEU A 288 -8.20 8.90 -0.08
N SER A 289 -8.13 8.32 -1.30
CA SER A 289 -9.13 7.37 -1.77
C SER A 289 -9.19 6.12 -0.88
N GLY A 290 -8.05 5.61 -0.43
CA GLY A 290 -7.94 4.50 0.51
C GLY A 290 -8.60 4.80 1.86
N LEU A 291 -8.37 6.00 2.41
CA LEU A 291 -8.98 6.41 3.69
C LEU A 291 -10.51 6.50 3.61
N CYS A 292 -11.07 6.92 2.47
CA CYS A 292 -12.52 6.84 2.26
C CYS A 292 -13.03 5.39 2.35
N GLY A 293 -12.24 4.44 1.82
CA GLY A 293 -12.54 2.99 1.90
C GLY A 293 -12.48 2.43 3.32
N MET A 294 -11.80 3.14 4.21
CA MET A 294 -11.71 2.83 5.64
C MET A 294 -12.76 3.59 6.48
N GLY A 295 -13.76 4.21 5.85
CA GLY A 295 -14.85 4.91 6.54
C GLY A 295 -14.50 6.35 6.95
N LEU A 296 -13.40 6.93 6.48
CA LEU A 296 -13.00 8.32 6.79
C LEU A 296 -13.50 9.33 5.76
N SER A 297 -14.48 8.95 4.94
CA SER A 297 -15.01 9.72 3.82
C SER A 297 -15.45 11.14 4.20
N GLU A 298 -16.12 11.30 5.34
CA GLU A 298 -16.56 12.62 5.82
C GLU A 298 -15.38 13.55 6.16
N ARG A 299 -14.33 13.01 6.81
CA ARG A 299 -13.13 13.78 7.14
C ARG A 299 -12.38 14.19 5.87
N VAL A 300 -12.30 13.29 4.90
CA VAL A 300 -11.73 13.58 3.57
C VAL A 300 -12.56 14.65 2.84
N ALA A 301 -13.89 14.52 2.84
CA ALA A 301 -14.81 15.50 2.28
C ALA A 301 -14.70 16.87 2.97
N GLU A 302 -14.52 16.92 4.29
CA GLU A 302 -14.31 18.17 5.02
C GLU A 302 -13.00 18.86 4.61
N ALA A 303 -11.92 18.09 4.52
CA ALA A 303 -10.61 18.62 4.16
C ALA A 303 -10.56 19.11 2.70
N LEU A 304 -11.14 18.34 1.77
CA LEU A 304 -11.15 18.66 0.35
C LEU A 304 -12.26 19.65 -0.03
N GLY A 305 -13.39 19.66 0.68
CA GLY A 305 -14.54 20.53 0.39
C GLY A 305 -14.25 22.03 0.51
N ARG A 306 -13.17 22.40 1.21
CA ARG A 306 -12.65 23.78 1.27
C ARG A 306 -11.97 24.21 -0.04
N SER A 307 -11.60 23.26 -0.90
CA SER A 307 -10.99 23.51 -2.21
C SER A 307 -11.50 22.50 -3.26
N PRO A 308 -12.60 22.81 -3.96
CA PRO A 308 -13.15 21.96 -5.01
C PRO A 308 -12.16 21.59 -6.13
N ALA A 309 -11.15 22.44 -6.35
CA ALA A 309 -10.04 22.15 -7.28
C ALA A 309 -9.23 20.92 -6.86
N LEU A 310 -9.06 20.67 -5.55
CA LEU A 310 -8.39 19.47 -5.06
C LEU A 310 -9.22 18.20 -5.29
N VAL A 311 -10.55 18.30 -5.28
CA VAL A 311 -11.43 17.17 -5.62
C VAL A 311 -11.21 16.77 -7.09
N LYS A 312 -11.21 17.75 -8.00
CA LYS A 312 -10.90 17.50 -9.41
C LYS A 312 -9.51 16.90 -9.58
N GLU A 313 -8.50 17.49 -8.95
CA GLU A 313 -7.12 17.03 -9.04
C GLU A 313 -6.96 15.58 -8.59
N LEU A 314 -7.60 15.22 -7.46
CA LEU A 314 -7.60 13.86 -6.94
C LEU A 314 -8.14 12.89 -8.00
N VAL A 315 -9.30 13.20 -8.61
CA VAL A 315 -9.93 12.33 -9.61
C VAL A 315 -9.09 12.26 -10.90
N SER A 316 -8.52 13.37 -11.36
CA SER A 316 -7.64 13.40 -12.55
C SER A 316 -6.34 12.60 -12.36
N LEU A 317 -5.74 12.63 -11.17
CA LEU A 317 -4.55 11.83 -10.89
C LEU A 317 -4.88 10.33 -10.87
N LEU A 318 -6.04 9.94 -10.34
CA LEU A 318 -6.48 8.54 -10.36
C LEU A 318 -6.80 8.05 -11.79
N GLU A 319 -7.45 8.88 -12.61
CA GLU A 319 -7.68 8.58 -14.04
C GLU A 319 -6.36 8.31 -14.77
N SER A 320 -5.36 9.17 -14.57
CA SER A 320 -4.05 8.98 -15.21
C SER A 320 -3.40 7.65 -14.82
N GLU A 321 -3.60 7.15 -13.61
CA GLU A 321 -3.07 5.84 -13.20
C GLU A 321 -3.85 4.67 -13.81
N VAL A 322 -5.17 4.79 -13.96
CA VAL A 322 -6.00 3.80 -14.66
C VAL A 322 -5.54 3.66 -16.12
N GLY A 323 -5.34 4.78 -16.81
CA GLY A 323 -4.82 4.78 -18.19
C GLY A 323 -3.47 4.10 -18.34
N ARG A 324 -2.52 4.37 -17.41
CA ARG A 324 -1.22 3.69 -17.38
C ARG A 324 -1.34 2.18 -17.15
N GLY A 325 -2.28 1.76 -16.31
CA GLY A 325 -2.59 0.34 -16.09
C GLY A 325 -3.08 -0.34 -17.37
N ALA A 326 -3.95 0.33 -18.13
CA ALA A 326 -4.48 -0.17 -19.40
C ALA A 326 -3.40 -0.29 -20.48
N GLU A 327 -2.51 0.72 -20.61
CA GLU A 327 -1.38 0.68 -21.55
C GLU A 327 -0.42 -0.50 -21.26
N LYS A 328 -0.15 -0.75 -19.98
CA LYS A 328 0.69 -1.88 -19.53
C LYS A 328 0.03 -3.23 -19.87
N ALA A 329 -1.28 -3.36 -19.70
CA ALA A 329 -2.03 -4.57 -20.03
C ALA A 329 -2.12 -4.81 -21.56
N GLY A 330 -2.17 -3.74 -22.34
CA GLY A 330 -2.18 -3.78 -23.81
C GLY A 330 -0.82 -4.01 -24.47
N GLY A 331 0.26 -4.16 -23.69
CA GLY A 331 1.62 -4.37 -24.21
C GLY A 331 2.29 -3.12 -24.78
N ALA A 332 1.63 -1.96 -24.73
CA ALA A 332 2.18 -0.67 -25.11
C ALA A 332 2.86 -0.02 -23.90
N ALA A 333 3.92 -0.65 -23.38
CA ALA A 333 4.68 -0.08 -22.28
C ALA A 333 5.50 1.13 -22.77
N ALA A 334 4.90 2.31 -22.77
CA ALA A 334 5.70 3.53 -22.70
C ALA A 334 6.49 3.46 -21.39
N ALA A 335 7.82 3.45 -21.48
CA ALA A 335 8.70 3.41 -20.33
C ALA A 335 8.40 4.62 -19.43
N SER A 336 7.65 4.39 -18.35
CA SER A 336 7.40 5.41 -17.35
C SER A 336 8.77 5.82 -16.75
N PRO A 337 9.06 7.12 -16.56
CA PRO A 337 10.31 7.59 -15.95
C PRO A 337 10.40 7.26 -14.45
N ARG A 338 9.47 6.46 -13.92
CA ARG A 338 9.40 6.13 -12.50
C ARG A 338 10.44 5.08 -12.15
N SER A 339 11.05 5.24 -10.98
CA SER A 339 11.96 4.22 -10.47
C SER A 339 11.23 2.89 -10.25
N PRO A 340 11.94 1.75 -10.29
CA PRO A 340 11.35 0.45 -10.01
C PRO A 340 10.68 0.38 -8.63
N LEU A 341 11.24 1.05 -7.62
CA LEU A 341 10.69 1.08 -6.27
C LEU A 341 9.36 1.84 -6.22
N LEU A 342 9.29 3.04 -6.79
CA LEU A 342 8.02 3.78 -6.85
C LEU A 342 6.99 3.04 -7.70
N SER A 343 7.40 2.41 -8.81
CA SER A 343 6.50 1.59 -9.62
C SER A 343 5.90 0.44 -8.82
N GLU A 344 6.72 -0.34 -8.11
CA GLU A 344 6.22 -1.43 -7.25
C GLU A 344 5.26 -0.88 -6.19
N TRP A 345 5.61 0.25 -5.58
CA TRP A 345 4.84 0.79 -4.46
C TRP A 345 3.52 1.43 -4.88
N MET A 346 3.46 2.18 -5.99
CA MET A 346 2.17 2.66 -6.49
C MET A 346 1.35 1.53 -7.10
N GLU A 347 1.97 0.43 -7.53
CA GLU A 347 1.23 -0.78 -7.90
C GLU A 347 0.56 -1.41 -6.66
N ASP A 348 1.27 -1.44 -5.53
CA ASP A 348 0.74 -1.91 -4.25
C ASP A 348 -0.31 -0.93 -3.67
N PHE A 349 -0.16 0.38 -3.87
CA PHE A 349 -1.17 1.39 -3.53
C PHE A 349 -2.30 1.43 -4.55
N SER A 350 -2.05 1.01 -5.78
CA SER A 350 -3.06 0.61 -6.76
C SER A 350 -3.58 -0.78 -6.39
N LEU A 351 -4.10 -0.90 -5.17
CA LEU A 351 -5.23 -1.79 -5.01
C LEU A 351 -6.23 -1.42 -6.13
N PRO A 352 -6.71 -2.40 -6.92
CA PRO A 352 -7.66 -2.14 -8.00
C PRO A 352 -8.72 -1.24 -7.39
N PRO A 353 -8.97 -0.06 -7.98
CA PRO A 353 -9.50 1.08 -7.27
C PRO A 353 -10.76 0.59 -6.59
N LYS A 354 -10.70 0.40 -5.27
CA LYS A 354 -11.89 0.65 -4.50
C LYS A 354 -12.04 2.14 -4.69
N VAL A 355 -12.84 2.49 -5.70
CA VAL A 355 -13.42 3.79 -5.94
C VAL A 355 -14.22 4.12 -4.68
N SER A 356 -13.51 4.40 -3.60
CA SER A 356 -14.10 4.96 -2.39
C SER A 356 -14.19 6.48 -2.52
N LEU A 357 -13.92 6.98 -3.73
CA LEU A 357 -14.58 8.17 -4.24
C LEU A 357 -16.10 8.09 -4.03
N ALA A 358 -16.74 6.92 -4.01
CA ALA A 358 -18.17 6.83 -3.70
C ALA A 358 -18.46 7.35 -2.29
N GLY A 359 -17.62 6.98 -1.32
CA GLY A 359 -17.63 7.56 0.01
C GLY A 359 -17.37 9.08 -0.02
N LEU A 360 -16.33 9.53 -0.73
CA LEU A 360 -15.99 10.95 -0.83
C LEU A 360 -17.10 11.80 -1.47
N LEU A 361 -17.54 11.44 -2.67
CA LEU A 361 -18.53 12.18 -3.46
C LEU A 361 -19.93 12.05 -2.86
N GLY A 362 -20.26 10.91 -2.25
CA GLY A 362 -21.44 10.75 -1.41
C GLY A 362 -21.40 11.68 -0.19
N ALA A 363 -20.29 11.69 0.56
CA ALA A 363 -20.13 12.59 1.70
C ALA A 363 -20.13 14.08 1.29
N LEU A 364 -19.56 14.41 0.13
CA LEU A 364 -19.67 15.75 -0.45
C LEU A 364 -21.11 16.07 -0.83
N GLY A 365 -21.85 15.17 -1.46
CA GLY A 365 -23.26 15.37 -1.81
C GLY A 365 -24.15 15.58 -0.59
N THR A 366 -24.02 14.74 0.43
CA THR A 366 -24.87 14.77 1.64
C THR A 366 -24.52 15.92 2.58
N HIS A 367 -23.23 16.17 2.82
CA HIS A 367 -22.79 17.10 3.88
C HIS A 367 -22.20 18.42 3.35
N ARG A 368 -21.80 18.46 2.07
CA ARG A 368 -21.10 19.61 1.45
C ARG A 368 -21.56 19.86 0.00
N PRO A 369 -22.87 19.93 -0.29
CA PRO A 369 -23.38 19.94 -1.67
C PRO A 369 -22.78 21.05 -2.53
N ASP A 370 -22.51 22.23 -1.97
CA ASP A 370 -21.84 23.33 -2.68
C ASP A 370 -20.43 22.98 -3.17
N ALA A 371 -19.69 22.16 -2.42
CA ALA A 371 -18.36 21.72 -2.82
C ALA A 371 -18.46 20.70 -3.97
N LEU A 372 -19.45 19.81 -3.93
CA LEU A 372 -19.74 18.89 -5.03
C LEU A 372 -20.15 19.67 -6.30
N HIS A 373 -21.05 20.65 -6.17
CA HIS A 373 -21.48 21.50 -7.28
C HIS A 373 -20.30 22.22 -7.94
N ARG A 374 -19.44 22.84 -7.13
CA ARG A 374 -18.22 23.49 -7.65
C ARG A 374 -17.25 22.49 -8.28
N ALA A 375 -17.13 21.28 -7.76
CA ALA A 375 -16.30 20.25 -8.39
C ALA A 375 -16.88 19.80 -9.76
N VAL A 376 -18.20 19.69 -9.88
CA VAL A 376 -18.90 19.45 -11.15
C VAL A 376 -18.63 20.59 -12.14
N ASP A 377 -18.75 21.85 -11.71
CA ASP A 377 -18.46 23.02 -12.54
C ASP A 377 -17.00 23.06 -13.02
N LEU A 378 -16.08 22.58 -12.19
CA LEU A 378 -14.67 22.44 -12.56
C LEU A 378 -14.41 21.26 -13.50
N GLY A 379 -15.42 20.43 -13.79
CA GLY A 379 -15.34 19.33 -14.75
C GLY A 379 -14.82 18.02 -14.15
N VAL A 380 -15.17 17.69 -12.91
CA VAL A 380 -14.82 16.39 -12.29
C VAL A 380 -15.43 15.18 -13.01
N LEU A 381 -16.49 15.36 -13.81
CA LEU A 381 -17.10 14.27 -14.57
C LEU A 381 -16.23 13.79 -15.75
N ARG A 382 -15.42 14.67 -16.33
CA ARG A 382 -14.52 14.32 -17.44
C ARG A 382 -13.53 13.21 -17.06
N PRO A 383 -12.75 13.34 -15.97
CA PRO A 383 -11.83 12.27 -15.59
C PRO A 383 -12.56 10.98 -15.14
N LEU A 384 -13.80 11.06 -14.66
CA LEU A 384 -14.62 9.87 -14.42
C LEU A 384 -14.98 9.15 -15.74
N SER A 385 -15.35 9.90 -16.78
CA SER A 385 -15.61 9.34 -18.12
C SER A 385 -14.38 8.62 -18.67
N GLY A 386 -13.19 9.22 -18.54
CA GLY A 386 -11.95 8.58 -19.00
C GLY A 386 -11.64 7.27 -18.28
N MET A 387 -11.97 7.17 -16.97
CA MET A 387 -11.87 5.90 -16.25
C MET A 387 -12.90 4.84 -16.70
N LEU A 388 -14.08 5.24 -17.18
CA LEU A 388 -15.02 4.30 -17.81
C LEU A 388 -14.47 3.77 -19.15
N ASP A 389 -13.83 4.62 -19.93
CA ASP A 389 -13.28 4.23 -21.23
C ASP A 389 -12.08 3.28 -21.06
N GLN A 390 -11.14 3.66 -20.20
CA GLN A 390 -9.84 3.02 -20.08
C GLN A 390 -9.79 1.93 -19.00
N GLY A 391 -10.72 1.95 -18.05
CA GLY A 391 -10.73 1.03 -16.93
C GLY A 391 -11.01 -0.41 -17.34
N ASN A 392 -10.55 -1.36 -16.54
CA ASN A 392 -10.95 -2.76 -16.63
C ASN A 392 -12.43 -2.94 -16.20
N PRO A 393 -13.10 -4.07 -16.48
CA PRO A 393 -14.53 -4.25 -16.21
C PRO A 393 -14.97 -3.88 -14.79
N ARG A 394 -14.16 -4.21 -13.79
CA ARG A 394 -14.44 -3.89 -12.38
C ARG A 394 -14.33 -2.38 -12.10
N GLU A 395 -13.35 -1.72 -12.70
CA GLU A 395 -13.17 -0.27 -12.57
C GLU A 395 -14.33 0.49 -13.20
N ARG A 396 -14.79 0.04 -14.38
CA ARG A 396 -15.94 0.61 -15.07
C ARG A 396 -17.22 0.50 -14.25
N GLU A 397 -17.45 -0.67 -13.64
CA GLU A 397 -18.59 -0.90 -12.76
C GLU A 397 -18.57 0.07 -11.56
N LEU A 398 -17.42 0.21 -10.91
CA LEU A 398 -17.27 1.06 -9.73
C LEU A 398 -17.42 2.56 -10.06
N VAL A 399 -16.84 3.02 -11.17
CA VAL A 399 -17.03 4.40 -11.63
C VAL A 399 -18.48 4.64 -12.05
N SER A 400 -19.15 3.65 -12.62
CA SER A 400 -20.58 3.74 -12.93
C SER A 400 -21.43 3.88 -11.66
N SER A 401 -21.17 3.06 -10.63
CA SER A 401 -21.83 3.20 -9.32
C SER A 401 -21.56 4.57 -8.68
N LEU A 402 -20.34 5.08 -8.81
CA LEU A 402 -19.97 6.42 -8.34
C LEU A 402 -20.81 7.51 -9.02
N LEU A 403 -20.91 7.47 -10.34
CA LEU A 403 -21.68 8.44 -11.11
C LEU A 403 -23.16 8.39 -10.73
N LEU A 404 -23.72 7.19 -10.54
CA LEU A 404 -25.09 7.03 -10.05
C LEU A 404 -25.29 7.68 -8.67
N VAL A 405 -24.38 7.48 -7.73
CA VAL A 405 -24.42 8.14 -6.41
C VAL A 405 -24.32 9.66 -6.53
N MET A 406 -23.47 10.19 -7.41
CA MET A 406 -23.38 11.63 -7.64
C MET A 406 -24.67 12.19 -8.23
N MET A 407 -25.23 11.50 -9.23
CA MET A 407 -26.46 11.90 -9.92
C MET A 407 -27.63 11.92 -8.95
N THR A 408 -27.77 10.94 -8.05
CA THR A 408 -28.84 10.95 -7.04
C THR A 408 -28.62 11.99 -5.95
N ALA A 409 -27.37 12.25 -5.57
CA ALA A 409 -27.04 13.24 -4.54
C ALA A 409 -27.16 14.70 -5.03
N SER A 410 -27.08 14.97 -6.33
CA SER A 410 -27.09 16.34 -6.87
C SER A 410 -27.76 16.42 -8.24
N GLU A 411 -28.82 17.22 -8.33
CA GLU A 411 -29.47 17.55 -9.60
C GLU A 411 -28.49 18.16 -10.60
N ARG A 412 -27.58 19.02 -10.12
CA ARG A 412 -26.55 19.63 -10.95
C ARG A 412 -25.58 18.60 -11.53
N ALA A 413 -25.18 17.60 -10.73
CA ALA A 413 -24.37 16.48 -11.21
C ALA A 413 -25.14 15.63 -12.24
N TRP A 414 -26.44 15.43 -12.02
CA TRP A 414 -27.30 14.71 -12.96
C TRP A 414 -27.48 15.43 -14.30
N THR A 415 -27.77 16.73 -14.29
CA THR A 415 -27.86 17.55 -15.51
C THR A 415 -26.52 17.55 -16.25
N ALA A 416 -25.41 17.75 -15.54
CA ALA A 416 -24.07 17.73 -16.14
C ALA A 416 -23.71 16.36 -16.74
N ALA A 417 -24.10 15.26 -16.08
CA ALA A 417 -23.89 13.92 -16.60
C ALA A 417 -24.71 13.66 -17.87
N LYS A 418 -25.98 14.09 -17.92
CA LYS A 418 -26.83 14.00 -19.12
C LYS A 418 -26.28 14.79 -20.31
N SER A 419 -25.59 15.89 -20.06
CA SER A 419 -24.94 16.68 -21.13
C SER A 419 -23.58 16.13 -21.57
N SER A 420 -23.09 15.04 -20.96
CA SER A 420 -21.77 14.47 -21.25
C SER A 420 -21.88 13.26 -22.18
N GLU A 421 -21.63 13.47 -23.48
CA GLU A 421 -21.71 12.42 -24.51
C GLU A 421 -20.85 11.18 -24.19
N GLY A 422 -19.66 11.36 -23.60
CA GLY A 422 -18.74 10.27 -23.26
C GLY A 422 -19.29 9.28 -22.22
N LEU A 423 -20.27 9.68 -21.39
CA LEU A 423 -20.85 8.80 -20.37
C LEU A 423 -21.88 7.81 -20.96
N PHE A 424 -22.49 8.14 -22.10
CA PHE A 424 -23.48 7.27 -22.76
C PHE A 424 -22.82 6.06 -23.44
N SER A 425 -21.64 6.25 -24.03
CA SER A 425 -20.92 5.21 -24.77
C SER A 425 -20.11 4.25 -23.89
N ALA A 426 -19.71 4.71 -22.70
CA ALA A 426 -18.74 4.01 -21.83
C ALA A 426 -19.37 3.39 -20.57
N GLY A 427 -20.63 3.73 -20.28
CA GLY A 427 -21.32 3.36 -19.05
C GLY A 427 -21.79 1.90 -18.99
N THR A 428 -22.12 1.46 -17.77
CA THR A 428 -22.87 0.21 -17.57
C THR A 428 -24.32 0.36 -18.03
N PRO A 429 -25.04 -0.75 -18.31
CA PRO A 429 -26.46 -0.68 -18.72
C PRO A 429 -27.36 0.10 -17.76
N LEU A 430 -27.07 0.02 -16.45
CA LEU A 430 -27.81 0.79 -15.44
C LEU A 430 -27.52 2.29 -15.55
N LEU A 431 -26.26 2.68 -15.72
CA LEU A 431 -25.88 4.08 -15.91
C LEU A 431 -26.54 4.67 -17.17
N SER A 432 -26.49 3.96 -18.30
CA SER A 432 -27.14 4.41 -19.55
C SER A 432 -28.64 4.63 -19.36
N ARG A 433 -29.35 3.68 -18.71
CA ARG A 433 -30.79 3.83 -18.40
C ARG A 433 -31.08 5.04 -17.52
N CYS A 434 -30.26 5.29 -16.49
CA CYS A 434 -30.42 6.44 -15.60
C CYS A 434 -30.10 7.79 -16.29
N LEU A 435 -29.21 7.80 -17.29
CA LEU A 435 -28.93 8.97 -18.12
C LEU A 435 -30.08 9.27 -19.10
N GLU A 436 -30.73 8.23 -19.63
CA GLU A 436 -31.89 8.33 -20.53
C GLU A 436 -33.21 8.63 -19.79
N PHE A 437 -33.24 8.50 -18.46
CA PHE A 437 -34.43 8.72 -17.65
C PHE A 437 -35.00 10.14 -17.84
N GLN A 438 -36.26 10.25 -18.28
CA GLN A 438 -36.93 11.52 -18.59
C GLN A 438 -37.78 12.12 -17.44
N GLY A 439 -37.84 11.46 -16.27
CA GLY A 439 -38.56 11.98 -15.10
C GLY A 439 -37.82 13.12 -14.40
N THR A 440 -38.20 13.40 -13.15
CA THR A 440 -37.58 14.43 -12.30
C THR A 440 -36.39 13.90 -11.50
N HIS A 441 -35.52 14.78 -10.98
CA HIS A 441 -34.39 14.37 -10.13
C HIS A 441 -34.85 13.60 -8.89
N GLY A 442 -35.97 14.01 -8.29
CA GLY A 442 -36.56 13.34 -7.12
C GLY A 442 -37.01 11.90 -7.39
N GLU A 443 -37.42 11.60 -8.63
CA GLU A 443 -37.85 10.25 -9.05
C GLU A 443 -36.67 9.36 -9.47
N LEU A 444 -35.48 9.94 -9.68
CA LEU A 444 -34.30 9.22 -10.17
C LEU A 444 -33.87 8.10 -9.20
N GLY A 445 -33.97 8.34 -7.89
CA GLY A 445 -33.62 7.36 -6.87
C GLY A 445 -34.53 6.12 -6.93
N ASP A 446 -35.84 6.33 -7.00
CA ASP A 446 -36.83 5.25 -7.09
C ASP A 446 -36.70 4.48 -8.41
N TYR A 447 -36.48 5.22 -9.51
CA TYR A 447 -36.21 4.62 -10.82
C TYR A 447 -34.96 3.73 -10.79
N MET A 448 -33.87 4.20 -10.19
CA MET A 448 -32.62 3.43 -10.06
C MET A 448 -32.82 2.15 -9.26
N LEU A 449 -33.55 2.21 -8.13
CA LEU A 449 -33.87 1.04 -7.31
C LEU A 449 -34.73 0.02 -8.07
N ALA A 450 -35.68 0.48 -8.88
CA ALA A 450 -36.50 -0.38 -9.72
C ALA A 450 -35.67 -1.01 -10.86
N ALA A 451 -34.76 -0.26 -11.47
CA ALA A 451 -33.92 -0.72 -12.59
C ALA A 451 -32.76 -1.64 -12.17
N SER A 452 -32.42 -1.68 -10.88
CA SER A 452 -31.38 -2.58 -10.33
C SER A 452 -31.89 -3.99 -9.96
N ARG A 453 -33.21 -4.20 -9.99
CA ARG A 453 -33.84 -5.52 -9.81
C ARG A 453 -33.94 -6.23 -11.16
#